data_AF-A0A7T1I518-F1
#
_entry.id   AF-A0A7T1I518-F1
#
_cell.length_a   1.000
_cell.length_b   1.000
_cell.length_c   1.000
_cell.angle_alpha   90.00
_cell.angle_beta   90.00
_cell.angle_gamma   90.00
#
_symmetry.space_group_name_H-M   'P 1'
#
loop_
_entity.id
_entity.type
_entity.pdbx_description
1 polymer ?
#
loop_
_entity_poly.entity_id
_entity_poly.type
_entity_poly.pdbx_seq_one_letter_code
_entity_poly.pdbx_strand_id
1 'polypeptide(L)' 'MIRWLLGGLLLLGVATGLSRGWIVLDSCRMLRDLNIPTMQDLQEKATPVCASDSSP' A
#
# COMPACT_ATOMS: atom_id res chain seq x y z
N MET A 1 -27.84 -3.08 -18.01
CA MET A 1 -27.35 -4.38 -17.49
C MET A 1 -25.83 -4.54 -17.60
N ILE A 2 -25.20 -4.18 -18.72
CA ILE A 2 -23.75 -4.34 -18.91
C ILE A 2 -22.86 -3.57 -17.90
N ARG A 3 -23.37 -2.48 -17.32
CA ARG A 3 -22.70 -1.68 -16.29
C ARG A 3 -22.30 -2.52 -15.06
N TRP A 4 -23.18 -3.42 -14.62
CA TRP A 4 -22.92 -4.29 -13.48
C TRP A 4 -21.95 -5.41 -13.82
N LEU A 5 -21.99 -5.91 -15.05
CA LEU A 5 -21.04 -6.89 -15.57
C LEU A 5 -19.62 -6.30 -15.63
N LEU A 6 -19.47 -5.08 -16.14
CA LEU A 6 -18.21 -4.34 -16.13
C LEU A 6 -17.69 -4.07 -14.72
N GLY A 7 -18.58 -3.63 -13.81
CA GLY A 7 -18.21 -3.39 -12.41
C GLY A 7 -17.75 -4.66 -11.70
N GLY A 8 -18.46 -5.78 -11.89
CA GLY A 8 -18.10 -7.07 -11.32
C GLY A 8 -16.76 -7.58 -11.87
N LEU A 9 -16.53 -7.47 -13.18
CA LEU A 9 -15.30 -7.93 -13.81
C LEU A 9 -14.08 -7.10 -13.38
N LEU A 10 -14.26 -5.79 -13.18
CA LEU A 10 -13.23 -4.91 -12.64
C LEU A 10 -12.86 -5.28 -11.20
N LEU A 11 -13.85 -5.47 -10.32
CA LEU A 11 -13.62 -5.88 -8.94
C LEU A 11 -12.94 -7.24 -8.86
N LEU A 12 -13.37 -8.19 -9.69
CA LEU A 12 -12.80 -9.53 -9.74
C LEU A 12 -11.36 -9.50 -10.27
N GLY A 13 -11.07 -8.71 -11.30
CA GLY A 13 -9.72 -8.49 -11.80
C GLY A 13 -8.78 -7.87 -10.77
N VAL A 14 -9.23 -6.85 -10.04
CA VAL A 14 -8.47 -6.20 -8.97
C VAL A 14 -8.20 -7.17 -7.82
N ALA A 15 -9.22 -7.88 -7.33
CA ALA A 15 -9.07 -8.86 -6.26
C ALA A 15 -8.11 -9.99 -6.64
N THR A 16 -8.22 -10.50 -7.88
CA THR A 16 -7.33 -11.56 -8.37
C THR A 16 -5.90 -11.06 -8.52
N GLY A 17 -5.70 -9.84 -9.03
CA GLY A 17 -4.39 -9.21 -9.15
C GLY A 17 -3.70 -8.98 -7.80
N LEU A 18 -4.47 -8.58 -6.78
CA LEU A 18 -3.99 -8.48 -5.39
C LEU A 18 -3.63 -9.86 -4.82
N SER A 19 -4.48 -10.86 -4.99
CA SER A 19 -4.24 -12.22 -4.45
C SER A 19 -3.00 -12.89 -5.05
N ARG A 20 -2.69 -12.61 -6.32
CA ARG A 20 -1.49 -13.11 -7.02
C ARG A 20 -0.26 -12.22 -6.84
N GLY A 21 -0.36 -11.12 -6.08
CA GLY A 21 0.75 -10.19 -5.86
C GLY A 21 1.18 -9.41 -7.10
N TRP A 22 0.33 -9.32 -8.13
CA TRP A 22 0.60 -8.48 -9.32
C TRP A 22 0.52 -6.99 -8.98
N ILE A 23 -0.25 -6.66 -7.94
CA ILE A 23 -0.38 -5.32 -7.40
C ILE A 23 0.12 -5.39 -5.96
N VAL A 24 1.32 -4.85 -5.73
CA VAL A 24 1.88 -4.69 -4.38
C VAL A 24 1.68 -3.24 -3.98
N LEU A 25 0.82 -3.03 -2.98
CA LEU A 25 0.65 -1.73 -2.34
C LEU A 25 1.78 -1.54 -1.32
N ASP A 26 2.85 -0.88 -1.75
CA ASP A 26 3.92 -0.47 -0.86
C ASP A 26 3.46 0.71 -0.01
N SER A 27 2.95 0.37 1.17
CA SER A 27 2.41 1.36 2.11
C SER A 27 3.51 2.30 2.61
N CYS A 28 4.73 1.80 2.74
CA CYS A 28 5.88 2.58 3.21
C CYS A 28 6.29 3.66 2.21
N ARG A 29 6.30 3.31 0.92
CA ARG A 29 6.54 4.29 -0.15
C ARG A 29 5.43 5.35 -0.21
N MET A 30 4.19 4.95 -0.01
CA MET A 30 3.04 5.87 0.01
C MET A 30 3.08 6.84 1.19
N LEU A 31 3.41 6.37 2.41
CA LEU A 31 3.55 7.26 3.58
C LEU A 31 4.66 8.30 3.39
N ARG A 32 5.76 7.91 2.71
CA ARG A 32 6.87 8.81 2.39
C ARG A 32 6.46 9.90 1.39
N ASP A 33 5.76 9.53 0.31
CA ASP A 33 5.27 10.49 -0.69
C ASP A 33 4.22 11.45 -0.11
N LEU A 34 3.40 10.98 0.83
CA LEU A 34 2.40 11.80 1.52
C LEU A 34 2.98 12.64 2.67
N ASN A 35 4.29 12.49 2.95
CA ASN A 35 4.99 13.16 4.05
C ASN A 35 4.22 13.09 5.38
N ILE A 36 3.68 11.90 5.67
CA ILE A 36 2.90 11.67 6.88
C ILE A 36 3.88 11.44 8.02
N PRO A 37 3.76 12.19 9.14
CA PRO A 37 4.63 11.99 10.29
C PRO A 37 4.44 10.57 10.83
N THR A 38 5.55 9.87 11.03
CA THR A 38 5.57 8.53 11.58
C THR A 38 5.62 8.57 13.10
N MET A 39 5.36 7.45 13.77
CA MET A 39 5.48 7.40 15.23
C MET A 39 6.91 7.67 15.72
N GLN A 40 7.93 7.54 14.87
CA GLN A 40 9.30 7.89 15.23
C GLN A 40 9.53 9.38 15.31
N ASP A 41 8.84 10.18 14.49
CA ASP A 41 8.87 11.65 14.57
C ASP A 41 8.24 12.18 15.87
N LEU A 42 7.34 11.38 16.45
CA LEU A 42 6.59 11.71 17.67
C LEU A 42 7.22 11.06 18.92
N GLN A 43 7.89 9.92 18.76
CA GLN A 43 8.44 9.12 19.84
C GLN A 43 9.70 8.38 19.35
N GLU A 44 10.87 8.90 19.72
CA GLU A 44 12.18 8.46 19.23
C GLU A 44 12.49 6.97 19.48
N LYS A 45 11.81 6.35 20.45
CA LYS A 45 11.98 4.94 20.82
C LYS A 45 10.93 4.01 20.21
N ALA A 46 10.06 4.50 19.32
CA ALA A 46 9.04 3.70 18.68
C ALA A 46 9.66 2.70 17.68
N THR A 47 9.14 1.48 17.68
CA THR A 47 9.55 0.45 16.73
C THR A 47 9.21 0.89 15.30
N PRO A 48 10.18 0.84 14.35
CA PRO A 48 9.93 1.23 12.96
C PRO A 48 8.86 0.32 12.34
N VAL A 49 7.83 0.92 11.75
CA VAL A 49 6.79 0.19 11.00
C VAL A 49 7.30 -0.19 9.61
N CYS A 50 8.16 0.67 9.03
CA CYS A 50 8.80 0.47 7.75
C CYS A 50 10.29 0.27 7.98
N ALA A 51 10.91 -0.70 7.31
CA ALA A 51 12.36 -0.79 7.29
C ALA A 51 12.90 0.53 6.73
N SER A 52 13.71 1.23 7.53
CA SER A 52 14.50 2.33 6.99
C SER A 52 15.43 1.70 5.97
N ASP A 53 15.19 1.95 4.69
CA ASP A 53 16.09 1.53 3.62
C ASP A 53 17.49 2.05 3.98
N SER A 54 18.32 1.19 4.56
CA SER A 54 19.76 1.27 4.49
C SER A 54 20.11 0.98 3.03
N SER A 55 19.84 1.93 2.15
CA SER A 55 20.48 1.96 0.85
C SER A 55 21.91 2.48 1.09
N PRO A 56 22.94 1.82 0.55
CA PRO A 56 24.31 2.34 0.59
C PRO A 56 24.44 3.70 -0.10
#